data_AF-A0AAU6KF07-F1
#
_entry.id   AF-A0AAU6KF07-F1
#
_cell.length_a   1.000
_cell.length_b   1.000
_cell.length_c   1.000
_cell.angle_alpha   90.00
_cell.angle_beta   90.00
_cell.angle_gamma   90.00
#
_symmetry.space_group_name_H-M   'P 1'
#
loop_
_entity.id
_entity.type
_entity.pdbx_description
1 polymer ?
#
loop_
_entity_poly.entity_id
_entity_poly.type
_entity_poly.pdbx_seq_one_letter_code
_entity_poly.pdbx_strand_id
1 'polypeptide(L)'
;MDVFARILRQRAVEPESVRDVDATWDAFGEFLQVEVEGIERLENDGDGFIVEWGRWGWNDDQPSMSFGRLLAVNGADDRDAPDRQPEYWKVELQLVFGEDPAWAALDSLGHQDTGFDYDEIGMPRTVALGEMRRFIESYAQLAAMWRAEPIRSNLTLEQAG
;
A
#
# COMPACT_ATOMS: atom_id res chain seq x y z
N MET A 1 -7.14 -7.97 6.94
CA MET A 1 -7.93 -7.61 5.74
C MET A 1 -9.23 -6.89 6.11
N ASP A 2 -10.06 -7.46 6.99
CA ASP A 2 -11.42 -6.96 7.28
C ASP A 2 -11.51 -5.49 7.70
N VAL A 3 -10.52 -4.98 8.42
CA VAL A 3 -10.51 -3.57 8.86
C VAL A 3 -10.38 -2.62 7.67
N PHE A 4 -9.44 -2.86 6.74
CA PHE A 4 -9.25 -1.98 5.59
C PHE A 4 -10.45 -2.07 4.63
N ALA A 5 -10.93 -3.29 4.35
CA ALA A 5 -12.14 -3.50 3.55
C ALA A 5 -13.36 -2.77 4.13
N ARG A 6 -13.51 -2.76 5.46
CA ARG A 6 -14.58 -2.04 6.14
C ARG A 6 -14.44 -0.52 6.00
N ILE A 7 -13.23 0.03 6.16
CA ILE A 7 -12.96 1.48 6.00
C ILE A 7 -13.27 1.92 4.56
N LEU A 8 -12.82 1.15 3.57
CA LEU A 8 -13.14 1.39 2.15
C LEU A 8 -14.66 1.49 1.93
N ARG A 9 -15.43 0.52 2.44
CA ARG A 9 -16.89 0.51 2.29
C ARG A 9 -17.58 1.66 3.02
N GLN A 10 -17.06 2.10 4.16
CA GLN A 10 -17.57 3.29 4.87
C GLN A 10 -17.42 4.57 4.01
N ARG A 11 -16.45 4.59 3.11
CA ARG A 11 -16.22 5.65 2.11
C ARG A 11 -16.85 5.35 0.75
N ALA A 12 -17.76 4.37 0.68
CA ALA A 12 -18.43 3.91 -0.54
C ALA A 12 -17.48 3.38 -1.63
N VAL A 13 -16.30 2.90 -1.24
CA VAL A 13 -15.34 2.21 -2.11
C VAL A 13 -15.49 0.70 -1.92
N GLU A 14 -15.76 -0.05 -3.00
CA GLU A 14 -15.75 -1.50 -2.97
C GLU A 14 -14.34 -2.02 -3.30
N PRO A 15 -13.67 -2.79 -2.41
CA PRO A 15 -12.28 -3.22 -2.60
C PRO A 15 -12.00 -3.97 -3.91
N GLU A 16 -12.97 -4.74 -4.41
CA GLU A 16 -12.84 -5.53 -5.64
C GLU A 16 -13.27 -4.77 -6.91
N SER A 17 -13.76 -3.53 -6.77
CA SER A 17 -14.18 -2.70 -7.89
C SER A 17 -13.97 -1.20 -7.62
N VAL A 18 -12.74 -0.86 -7.23
CA VAL A 18 -12.33 0.53 -6.95
C VAL A 18 -12.51 1.37 -8.20
N ARG A 19 -13.12 2.55 -8.04
CA ARG A 19 -13.30 3.54 -9.12
C ARG A 19 -12.65 4.90 -8.86
N ASP A 20 -12.33 5.16 -7.61
CA ASP A 20 -11.83 6.45 -7.13
C ASP A 20 -10.56 6.22 -6.31
N VAL A 21 -9.42 6.55 -6.90
CA VAL A 21 -8.10 6.37 -6.27
C VAL A 21 -7.90 7.35 -5.12
N ASP A 22 -8.43 8.58 -5.20
CA ASP A 22 -8.35 9.58 -4.13
C ASP A 22 -9.14 9.11 -2.89
N ALA A 23 -10.38 8.67 -3.07
CA ALA A 23 -11.18 8.13 -1.97
C ALA A 23 -10.55 6.88 -1.34
N THR A 24 -9.89 6.06 -2.16
CA THR A 24 -9.15 4.87 -1.73
C THR A 24 -7.90 5.24 -0.93
N TRP A 25 -7.18 6.27 -1.35
CA TRP A 25 -6.02 6.78 -0.64
C TRP A 25 -6.38 7.34 0.74
N ASP A 26 -7.46 8.09 0.84
CA ASP A 26 -7.95 8.56 2.14
C ASP A 26 -8.29 7.39 3.08
N ALA A 27 -8.97 6.36 2.55
CA ALA A 27 -9.29 5.14 3.29
C ALA A 27 -8.02 4.40 3.73
N PHE A 28 -7.00 4.37 2.88
CA PHE A 28 -5.70 3.80 3.21
C PHE A 28 -5.01 4.60 4.32
N GLY A 29 -5.06 5.93 4.24
CA GLY A 29 -4.55 6.83 5.29
C GLY A 29 -5.20 6.56 6.64
N GLU A 30 -6.53 6.38 6.69
CA GLU A 30 -7.23 5.97 7.92
C GLU A 30 -6.82 4.58 8.40
N PHE A 31 -6.71 3.62 7.48
CA PHE A 31 -6.30 2.25 7.83
C PHE A 31 -4.91 2.21 8.45
N LEU A 32 -3.98 3.03 7.96
CA LEU A 32 -2.63 3.16 8.48
C LEU A 32 -2.57 3.76 9.90
N GLN A 33 -3.64 4.41 10.37
CA GLN A 33 -3.74 4.91 11.75
C GLN A 33 -4.27 3.87 12.74
N VAL A 34 -4.70 2.70 12.27
CA VAL A 34 -5.22 1.65 13.14
C VAL A 34 -4.06 0.93 13.81
N GLU A 35 -4.01 0.96 15.14
CA GLU A 35 -3.09 0.17 15.94
C GLU A 35 -3.38 -1.34 15.76
N VAL A 36 -2.31 -2.13 15.65
CA VAL A 36 -2.38 -3.58 15.55
C VAL A 36 -1.58 -4.17 16.71
N GLU A 37 -2.23 -5.05 17.48
CA GLU A 37 -1.57 -5.74 18.58
C GLU A 37 -0.59 -6.79 18.07
N GLY A 38 0.48 -7.04 18.83
CA GLY A 38 1.43 -8.11 18.52
C GLY A 38 2.41 -7.78 17.39
N ILE A 39 2.53 -6.51 17.01
CA ILE A 39 3.55 -6.05 16.06
C ILE A 39 4.87 -5.73 16.80
N GLU A 40 5.99 -5.99 16.14
CA GLU A 40 7.31 -5.54 16.58
C GLU A 40 7.33 -4.03 16.86
N ARG A 41 8.28 -3.58 17.69
CA ARG A 41 8.40 -2.15 17.97
C ARG A 41 8.82 -1.38 16.73
N LEU A 42 8.50 -0.09 16.71
CA LEU A 42 8.90 0.85 15.65
C LEU A 42 10.43 0.87 15.42
N GLU A 43 11.22 0.68 16.47
CA GLU A 43 12.69 0.58 16.40
C GLU A 43 13.17 -0.59 15.52
N ASN A 44 12.28 -1.54 15.22
CA ASN A 44 12.53 -2.74 14.42
C ASN A 44 11.73 -2.74 13.10
N ASP A 45 11.33 -1.57 12.59
CA ASP A 45 10.59 -1.45 11.32
C ASP A 45 9.29 -2.28 11.32
N GLY A 46 8.61 -2.32 12.47
CA GLY A 46 7.52 -3.25 12.72
C GLY A 46 6.23 -2.95 11.95
N ASP A 47 5.92 -1.69 11.67
CA ASP A 47 4.67 -1.26 11.05
C ASP A 47 4.95 -0.17 10.03
N GLY A 48 5.12 -0.57 8.77
CA GLY A 48 5.47 0.31 7.68
C GLY A 48 4.45 0.32 6.56
N PHE A 49 4.63 1.23 5.61
CA PHE A 49 3.79 1.32 4.44
C PHE A 49 4.56 1.75 3.19
N ILE A 50 4.01 1.44 2.03
CA ILE A 50 4.62 1.66 0.73
C ILE A 50 3.54 1.93 -0.32
N VAL A 51 3.89 2.70 -1.33
CA VAL A 51 3.13 2.78 -2.59
C VAL A 51 4.02 2.28 -3.72
N GLU A 52 3.50 1.35 -4.51
CA GLU A 52 4.24 0.72 -5.61
C GLU A 52 3.52 0.94 -6.94
N TRP A 53 4.24 0.90 -8.04
CA TRP A 53 3.70 0.95 -9.39
C TRP A 53 4.59 0.22 -10.39
N GLY A 54 3.98 -0.21 -11.48
CA GLY A 54 4.69 -0.84 -12.57
C GLY A 54 3.82 -1.78 -13.37
N ARG A 55 4.47 -2.73 -14.03
CA ARG A 55 3.83 -3.80 -14.78
C ARG A 55 4.35 -5.12 -14.24
N TRP A 56 3.43 -5.99 -13.84
CA TRP A 56 3.77 -7.25 -13.24
C TRP A 56 3.09 -8.40 -13.99
N GLY A 57 3.80 -9.51 -14.19
CA GLY A 57 3.33 -10.62 -15.01
C GLY A 57 2.05 -11.30 -14.50
N TRP A 58 1.78 -11.24 -13.18
CA TRP A 58 0.53 -11.73 -12.60
C TRP A 58 -0.67 -10.81 -12.84
N ASN A 59 -0.43 -9.63 -13.42
CA ASN A 59 -1.46 -8.68 -13.84
C ASN A 59 -1.57 -8.58 -15.37
N ASP A 60 -1.22 -9.62 -16.10
CA ASP A 60 -1.17 -9.63 -17.56
C ASP A 60 -0.30 -8.48 -18.12
N ASP A 61 0.76 -8.12 -17.38
CA ASP A 61 1.65 -6.98 -17.63
C ASP A 61 0.94 -5.61 -17.72
N GLN A 62 -0.28 -5.49 -17.21
CA GLN A 62 -1.03 -4.23 -17.18
C GLN A 62 -0.44 -3.23 -16.18
N PRO A 63 -0.54 -1.91 -16.47
CA PRO A 63 -0.12 -0.87 -15.52
C PRO A 63 -0.85 -1.03 -14.19
N SER A 64 -0.10 -1.04 -13.11
CA SER A 64 -0.61 -1.28 -11.77
C SER A 64 -0.06 -0.24 -10.80
N MET A 65 -0.85 0.06 -9.78
CA MET A 65 -0.45 0.84 -8.60
C MET A 65 -0.98 0.12 -7.37
N SER A 66 -0.22 0.06 -6.28
CA SER A 66 -0.71 -0.58 -5.05
C SER A 66 -0.36 0.21 -3.79
N PHE A 67 -1.21 0.05 -2.78
CA PHE A 67 -1.06 0.61 -1.45
C PHE A 67 -0.85 -0.53 -0.46
N GLY A 68 0.34 -0.61 0.12
CA GLY A 68 0.76 -1.70 1.00
C GLY A 68 1.03 -1.24 2.42
N ARG A 69 0.53 -1.98 3.41
CA ARG A 69 0.97 -1.89 4.82
C ARG A 69 1.71 -3.18 5.18
N LEU A 70 2.96 -3.06 5.62
CA LEU A 70 3.81 -4.15 6.07
C LEU A 70 3.79 -4.21 7.60
N LEU A 71 3.61 -5.42 8.13
CA LEU A 71 3.48 -5.69 9.56
C LEU A 71 4.45 -6.81 9.93
N ALA A 72 5.44 -6.52 10.78
CA ALA A 72 6.32 -7.51 11.38
C ALA A 72 5.65 -8.05 12.66
N VAL A 73 5.06 -9.24 12.56
CA VAL A 73 4.26 -9.86 13.62
C VAL A 73 5.18 -10.69 14.52
N ASN A 74 5.07 -10.48 15.84
CA ASN A 74 5.71 -11.33 16.83
C ASN A 74 5.13 -12.75 16.68
N GLY A 75 5.96 -13.75 16.39
CA GLY A 75 5.46 -15.11 16.26
C GLY A 75 4.91 -15.67 17.58
N ALA A 76 4.03 -16.66 17.50
CA ALA A 76 3.25 -17.15 18.64
C ALA A 76 4.02 -18.05 19.63
N ASP A 77 5.06 -18.76 19.19
CA ASP A 77 5.78 -19.76 20.02
C ASP A 77 7.11 -19.25 20.58
N ASP A 78 7.25 -19.28 21.90
CA ASP A 78 8.45 -19.00 22.71
C ASP A 78 9.06 -17.59 22.58
N ARG A 79 8.69 -16.70 23.52
CA ARG A 79 9.14 -15.29 23.57
C ARG A 79 10.64 -15.13 23.88
N ASP A 80 11.32 -16.20 24.29
CA ASP A 80 12.67 -16.13 24.85
C ASP A 80 13.77 -16.65 23.90
N ALA A 81 13.45 -16.97 22.64
CA ALA A 81 14.44 -17.42 21.66
C ALA A 81 15.28 -16.24 21.10
N PRO A 82 16.62 -16.23 21.27
CA PRO A 82 17.45 -15.05 20.99
C PRO A 82 17.64 -14.70 19.51
N ASP A 83 17.33 -15.63 18.58
CA ASP A 83 17.55 -15.44 17.13
C ASP A 83 16.22 -15.38 16.33
N ARG A 84 15.08 -15.18 17.01
CA ARG A 84 13.78 -15.19 16.34
C ARG A 84 13.65 -13.98 15.42
N GLN A 85 13.34 -14.24 14.15
CA GLN A 85 12.90 -13.22 13.20
C GLN A 85 11.37 -13.08 13.25
N PRO A 86 10.84 -11.85 13.11
CA PRO A 86 9.40 -11.65 13.00
C PRO A 86 8.86 -12.26 11.69
N GLU A 87 7.58 -12.58 11.69
CA GLU A 87 6.88 -12.94 10.47
C GLU A 87 6.36 -11.67 9.81
N TYR A 88 6.76 -11.40 8.57
CA TYR A 88 6.26 -10.25 7.84
C TYR A 88 4.94 -10.59 7.15
N TRP A 89 3.97 -9.70 7.29
CA TRP A 89 2.67 -9.79 6.64
C TRP A 89 2.38 -8.49 5.91
N LYS A 90 1.86 -8.58 4.69
CA LYS A 90 1.50 -7.42 3.88
C LYS A 90 0.00 -7.41 3.63
N VAL A 91 -0.65 -6.31 3.98
CA VAL A 91 -2.01 -5.99 3.51
C VAL A 91 -1.85 -5.06 2.32
N GLU A 92 -2.32 -5.46 1.15
CA GLU A 92 -2.11 -4.72 -0.09
C GLU A 92 -3.41 -4.55 -0.86
N LEU A 93 -3.74 -3.31 -1.22
CA LEU A 93 -4.76 -3.03 -2.21
C LEU A 93 -4.07 -2.70 -3.53
N GLN A 94 -4.26 -3.55 -4.51
CA GLN A 94 -3.72 -3.37 -5.84
C GLN A 94 -4.80 -2.84 -6.79
N LEU A 95 -4.43 -1.85 -7.59
CA LEU A 95 -5.24 -1.20 -8.60
C LEU A 95 -4.59 -1.44 -9.96
N VAL A 96 -5.37 -1.91 -10.93
CA VAL A 96 -4.89 -2.26 -12.27
C VAL A 96 -5.62 -1.38 -13.27
N PHE A 97 -4.87 -0.80 -14.20
CA PHE A 97 -5.34 0.19 -15.15
C PHE A 97 -5.28 -0.36 -16.57
N GLY A 98 -6.14 0.17 -17.43
CA GLY A 98 -6.01 -0.07 -18.86
C GLY A 98 -4.75 0.59 -19.43
N GLU A 99 -4.39 0.21 -20.66
CA GLU A 99 -3.38 0.92 -21.41
C GLU A 99 -3.84 2.35 -21.75
N ASP A 100 -2.97 3.34 -21.54
CA ASP A 100 -3.19 4.72 -21.98
C ASP A 100 -1.84 5.38 -22.32
N PRO A 101 -1.78 6.21 -23.39
CA PRO A 101 -0.59 6.99 -23.72
C PRO A 101 -0.04 7.83 -22.57
N ALA A 102 -0.87 8.28 -21.63
CA ALA A 102 -0.48 9.11 -20.49
C ALA A 102 0.50 8.42 -19.53
N TRP A 103 0.52 7.09 -19.49
CA TRP A 103 1.47 6.29 -18.69
C TRP A 103 2.24 5.25 -19.53
N ALA A 104 2.35 5.45 -20.84
CA ALA A 104 3.10 4.56 -21.72
C ALA A 104 4.59 4.43 -21.33
N ALA A 105 5.15 5.45 -20.67
CA ALA A 105 6.54 5.47 -20.20
C ALA A 105 6.66 5.15 -18.69
N LEU A 106 5.72 4.43 -18.10
CA LEU A 106 5.73 4.05 -16.68
C LEU A 106 7.04 3.35 -16.27
N ASP A 107 7.51 2.40 -17.08
CA ASP A 107 8.74 1.63 -16.80
C ASP A 107 10.02 2.48 -16.92
N SER A 108 9.93 3.67 -17.53
CA SER A 108 11.07 4.58 -17.69
C SER A 108 11.21 5.58 -16.54
N LEU A 109 10.36 5.52 -15.52
CA LEU A 109 10.46 6.39 -14.34
C LEU A 109 11.72 6.15 -13.51
N GLY A 110 12.34 4.97 -13.63
CA GLY A 110 13.60 4.62 -12.94
C GLY A 110 13.44 4.21 -11.48
N HIS A 111 12.20 4.09 -11.01
CA HIS A 111 11.80 3.61 -9.68
C HIS A 111 10.36 3.09 -9.78
N GLN A 112 10.01 2.15 -8.91
CA GLN A 112 8.73 1.40 -8.94
C GLN A 112 7.98 1.49 -7.60
N ASP A 113 8.50 2.27 -6.67
CA ASP A 113 7.94 2.41 -5.34
C ASP A 113 8.45 3.68 -4.64
N THR A 114 7.79 4.04 -3.54
CA THR A 114 8.17 5.17 -2.66
C THR A 114 9.31 4.85 -1.68
N GLY A 115 9.70 3.58 -1.57
CA GLY A 115 10.36 3.03 -0.39
C GLY A 115 9.37 2.83 0.77
N PHE A 116 9.73 1.95 1.71
CA PHE A 116 8.99 1.78 2.95
C PHE A 116 9.22 2.97 3.88
N ASP A 117 8.12 3.44 4.46
CA ASP A 117 8.11 4.41 5.54
C ASP A 117 7.56 3.77 6.82
N TYR A 118 8.25 3.99 7.93
CA TYR A 118 7.95 3.41 9.24
C TYR A 118 7.60 4.47 10.29
N ASP A 119 7.23 5.68 9.86
CA ASP A 119 6.87 6.75 10.79
C ASP A 119 5.71 6.30 11.70
N GLU A 120 5.80 6.74 12.95
CA GLU A 120 4.86 6.33 14.00
C GLU A 120 3.42 6.73 13.65
N ILE A 121 2.46 5.89 14.09
CA ILE A 121 1.03 6.19 14.00
C ILE A 121 0.74 7.58 14.59
N GLY A 122 -0.10 8.34 13.90
CA GLY A 122 -0.48 9.70 14.24
C GLY A 122 0.05 10.72 13.24
N MET A 123 0.53 11.85 13.76
CA MET A 123 0.96 12.99 12.95
C MET A 123 2.16 12.69 12.05
N PRO A 124 3.24 12.00 12.50
CA PRO A 124 4.37 11.66 11.63
C PRO A 124 3.93 10.90 10.38
N ARG A 125 3.22 9.78 10.55
CA ARG A 125 2.65 9.00 9.43
C ARG A 125 1.73 9.80 8.52
N THR A 126 0.94 10.72 9.09
CA THR A 126 0.09 11.62 8.27
C THR A 126 0.92 12.57 7.40
N VAL A 127 2.06 13.06 7.91
CA VAL A 127 3.00 13.89 7.14
C VAL A 127 3.65 13.06 6.03
N ALA A 128 4.15 11.86 6.34
CA ALA A 128 4.76 10.94 5.38
C ALA A 128 3.79 10.60 4.23
N LEU A 129 2.52 10.31 4.54
CA LEU A 129 1.48 10.12 3.52
C LEU A 129 1.32 11.35 2.61
N GLY A 130 1.34 12.55 3.19
CA GLY A 130 1.31 13.79 2.41
C GLY A 130 2.52 13.96 1.50
N GLU A 131 3.71 13.54 1.93
CA GLU A 131 4.93 13.58 1.13
C GLU A 131 4.90 12.55 -0.01
N MET A 132 4.48 11.31 0.27
CA MET A 132 4.28 10.29 -0.77
C MET A 132 3.25 10.74 -1.81
N ARG A 133 2.16 11.37 -1.39
CA ARG A 133 1.16 11.92 -2.31
C ARG A 133 1.77 12.96 -3.25
N ARG A 134 2.55 13.91 -2.71
CA ARG A 134 3.26 14.92 -3.53
C ARG A 134 4.29 14.29 -4.45
N PHE A 135 4.98 13.26 -3.99
CA PHE A 135 5.94 12.51 -4.79
C PHE A 135 5.25 11.88 -6.02
N ILE A 136 4.14 11.17 -5.80
CA ILE A 136 3.33 10.56 -6.87
C ILE A 136 2.84 11.63 -7.85
N GLU A 137 2.33 12.75 -7.35
CA GLU A 137 1.84 13.87 -8.18
C GLU A 137 2.96 14.55 -9.00
N SER A 138 4.22 14.44 -8.59
CA SER A 138 5.35 15.02 -9.31
C SER A 138 5.68 14.31 -10.63
N TYR A 139 5.21 13.06 -10.80
CA TYR A 139 5.36 12.29 -12.03
C TYR A 139 4.07 12.32 -12.84
N ALA A 140 4.15 12.81 -14.09
CA ALA A 140 2.98 12.99 -14.93
C ALA A 140 2.19 11.68 -15.17
N GLN A 141 2.90 10.56 -15.31
CA GLN A 141 2.34 9.22 -15.51
C GLN A 141 1.54 8.77 -14.28
N LEU A 142 2.13 8.89 -13.09
CA LEU A 142 1.49 8.48 -11.84
C LEU A 142 0.32 9.40 -11.50
N ALA A 143 0.48 10.71 -11.71
CA ALA A 143 -0.62 11.67 -11.56
C ALA A 143 -1.77 11.42 -12.56
N ALA A 144 -1.47 10.89 -13.75
CA ALA A 144 -2.51 10.49 -14.71
C ALA A 144 -3.22 9.21 -14.28
N MET A 145 -2.49 8.17 -13.88
CA MET A 145 -3.06 6.94 -13.32
C MET A 145 -3.93 7.24 -12.10
N TRP A 146 -3.48 8.13 -11.22
CA TRP A 146 -4.23 8.51 -10.03
C TRP A 146 -5.60 9.13 -10.35
N ARG A 147 -5.72 9.86 -11.46
CA ARG A 147 -6.99 10.47 -11.89
C ARG A 147 -7.85 9.53 -12.74
N ALA A 148 -7.32 8.37 -13.10
CA ALA A 148 -8.00 7.38 -13.92
C ALA A 148 -8.81 6.42 -13.05
N GLU A 149 -9.81 5.79 -13.67
CA GLU A 149 -10.57 4.70 -13.07
C GLU A 149 -9.81 3.38 -13.29
N PRO A 150 -9.43 2.64 -12.23
CA PRO A 150 -8.89 1.29 -12.37
C PRO A 150 -9.91 0.37 -13.05
N ILE A 151 -9.44 -0.55 -13.89
CA ILE A 151 -10.29 -1.55 -14.53
C ILE A 151 -10.48 -2.81 -13.66
N ARG A 152 -9.59 -3.00 -12.69
CA ARG A 152 -9.64 -4.08 -11.69
C ARG A 152 -8.95 -3.61 -10.42
N SER A 153 -9.41 -4.13 -9.29
CA SER A 153 -8.71 -4.01 -8.02
C SER A 153 -8.79 -5.31 -7.24
N ASN A 154 -7.87 -5.52 -6.31
CA ASN A 154 -7.83 -6.71 -5.47
C ASN A 154 -7.21 -6.35 -4.12
N LEU A 155 -7.85 -6.75 -3.02
CA LEU A 155 -7.33 -6.58 -1.66
C LEU A 155 -6.80 -7.91 -1.12
N THR A 156 -5.50 -7.98 -0.84
CA THR A 156 -4.84 -9.19 -0.36
C THR A 156 -4.31 -9.03 1.06
N LEU A 157 -4.13 -10.17 1.73
CA LEU A 157 -3.34 -10.32 2.94
C LEU A 157 -2.45 -11.53 2.73
N GLU A 158 -1.15 -11.29 2.66
CA GLU A 158 -0.17 -12.33 2.35
C GLU A 158 0.98 -12.28 3.35
N GLN A 159 1.53 -13.45 3.65
CA GLN A 159 2.80 -13.53 4.37
C GLN A 159 3.92 -13.13 3.41
N ALA A 160 4.70 -12.12 3.79
CA ALA A 160 5.85 -11.65 3.04
C ALA A 160 7.09 -12.43 3.49
N GLY A 161 7.67 -13.25 2.62
CA GLY A 161 8.85 -14.07 2.93
C GLY A 161 9.07 -15.21 1.95
#